data_AF-A0A7U4M360-F1
#
_entry.id   AF-A0A7U4M360-F1
#
_cell.length_a   1.000
_cell.length_b   1.000
_cell.length_c   1.000
_cell.angle_alpha   90.00
_cell.angle_beta   90.00
_cell.angle_gamma   90.00
#
_symmetry.space_group_name_H-M   'P 1'
#
loop_
_entity.id
_entity.type
_entity.pdbx_description
1 polymer ?
#
loop_
_entity_poly.entity_id
_entity_poly.type
_entity_poly.pdbx_seq_one_letter_code
_entity_poly.pdbx_strand_id
1 'polypeptide(L)'
;MRYKRANIDSLNLSSEAMEALFIHHEDYSIETVKSKSVFKPKVWSSAFGKSLKRSIIEAKIIHTHLGLTLPLKTFAVTPKSQTVEFAGFHGYNERSEHLMQHLQELKSQLLNVRVTRIDIAIDYEGKIPKRVMDTIKKYRPRTYDGVDHELNTTYYKTPKEKKVNQKMDIKIYNKQVQAGLDYPLYRLEFVFKGSYFKKLLFKDIETAYQKMEKSIKKATGLSVKIQSI
;
A
#
# COMPACT_ATOMS: atom_id res chain seq x y z
N MET A 1 26.08 13.43 4.21
CA MET A 1 24.77 13.87 3.67
C MET A 1 23.68 13.25 4.56
N ARG A 2 22.84 14.03 5.25
CA ARG A 2 21.85 13.49 6.20
C ARG A 2 20.64 12.94 5.44
N TYR A 3 20.38 11.65 5.54
CA TYR A 3 19.22 11.00 4.92
C TYR A 3 17.99 11.15 5.81
N LYS A 4 16.80 11.33 5.21
CA LYS A 4 15.53 11.22 5.92
C LYS A 4 15.07 9.75 5.88
N ARG A 5 14.62 9.24 7.02
CA ARG A 5 14.06 7.88 7.11
C ARG A 5 12.75 7.80 6.31
N ALA A 6 12.63 6.74 5.53
CA ALA A 6 11.41 6.36 4.83
C ALA A 6 11.05 4.92 5.22
N ASN A 7 9.77 4.61 5.36
CA ASN A 7 9.33 3.28 5.77
C ASN A 7 8.37 2.68 4.76
N ILE A 8 8.27 1.35 4.72
CA ILE A 8 7.26 0.65 3.92
C ILE A 8 5.96 0.63 4.73
N ASP A 9 4.92 1.30 4.23
CA ASP A 9 3.62 1.40 4.90
C ASP A 9 2.61 0.36 4.40
N SER A 10 2.75 -0.08 3.14
CA SER A 10 1.91 -1.13 2.59
C SER A 10 2.66 -1.97 1.56
N LEU A 11 2.26 -3.24 1.44
CA LEU A 11 2.83 -4.23 0.52
C LEU A 11 1.71 -5.07 -0.09
N ASN A 12 1.70 -5.22 -1.42
CA ASN A 12 0.82 -6.16 -2.09
C ASN A 12 1.64 -7.28 -2.74
N LEU A 13 1.26 -8.52 -2.44
CA LEU A 13 1.90 -9.73 -2.93
C LEU A 13 0.90 -10.54 -3.74
N SER A 14 1.32 -11.10 -4.87
CA SER A 14 0.44 -11.82 -5.80
C SER A 14 1.04 -13.13 -6.29
N SER A 15 0.22 -14.19 -6.25
CA SER A 15 0.55 -15.54 -6.71
C SER A 15 -0.71 -16.24 -7.24
N GLU A 16 -0.54 -17.29 -8.03
CA GLU A 16 -1.63 -18.19 -8.44
C GLU A 16 -2.09 -19.09 -7.28
N ALA A 17 -1.21 -19.36 -6.31
CA ALA A 17 -1.49 -20.22 -5.15
C ALA A 17 -1.59 -19.43 -3.83
N MET A 18 -1.96 -18.14 -3.87
CA MET A 18 -1.95 -17.28 -2.67
C MET A 18 -2.89 -17.81 -1.57
N GLU A 19 -4.10 -18.23 -1.93
CA GLU A 19 -5.09 -18.76 -0.97
C GLU A 19 -4.62 -20.04 -0.26
N ALA A 20 -3.77 -20.85 -0.90
CA ALA A 20 -3.27 -22.10 -0.33
C ALA A 20 -2.41 -21.87 0.92
N LEU A 21 -1.87 -20.65 1.11
CA LEU A 21 -1.14 -20.27 2.33
C LEU A 21 -2.05 -20.23 3.57
N PHE A 22 -3.36 -20.10 3.39
CA PHE A 22 -4.31 -19.82 4.47
C PHE A 22 -5.34 -20.94 4.63
N ILE A 23 -5.84 -21.52 3.54
CA ILE A 23 -7.02 -22.40 3.56
C ILE A 23 -6.82 -23.72 4.31
N HIS A 24 -5.57 -24.18 4.46
CA HIS A 24 -5.24 -25.45 5.10
C HIS A 24 -4.70 -25.30 6.52
N HIS A 25 -4.69 -24.09 7.07
CA HIS A 25 -4.08 -23.78 8.35
C HIS A 25 -5.13 -23.31 9.35
N GLU A 26 -5.12 -23.88 10.56
CA GLU A 26 -6.17 -23.69 11.57
C GLU A 26 -6.25 -22.24 12.11
N ASP A 27 -5.13 -21.54 12.12
CA ASP A 27 -5.04 -20.12 12.50
C ASP A 27 -5.78 -19.14 11.58
N TYR A 28 -6.42 -19.62 10.50
CA TYR A 28 -7.08 -18.79 9.52
C TYR A 28 -8.50 -19.25 9.21
N SER A 29 -9.36 -18.28 8.93
CA SER A 29 -10.61 -18.53 8.23
C SER A 29 -10.75 -17.59 7.05
N ILE A 30 -11.40 -18.07 5.99
CA ILE A 30 -11.57 -17.32 4.74
C ILE A 30 -13.05 -17.12 4.47
N GLU A 31 -13.50 -15.88 4.48
CA GLU A 31 -14.86 -15.50 4.10
C GLU A 31 -14.90 -15.00 2.65
N THR A 32 -15.61 -15.72 1.78
CA THR A 32 -15.86 -15.24 0.42
C THR A 32 -16.97 -14.19 0.43
N VAL A 33 -16.64 -12.97 -0.04
CA VAL A 33 -17.59 -11.85 -0.12
C VAL A 33 -17.91 -11.43 -1.55
N LYS A 34 -17.12 -11.86 -2.52
CA LYS A 34 -17.45 -11.71 -3.95
C LYS A 34 -16.93 -12.91 -4.74
N SER A 35 -17.80 -13.54 -5.49
CA SER A 35 -17.52 -14.60 -6.48
C SER A 35 -18.63 -14.59 -7.54
N LYS A 36 -18.71 -15.63 -8.39
CA LYS A 36 -19.85 -15.80 -9.32
C LYS A 36 -21.19 -16.02 -8.60
N SER A 37 -21.17 -16.69 -7.44
CA SER A 37 -22.37 -17.06 -6.68
C SER A 37 -22.60 -16.22 -5.42
N VAL A 38 -21.62 -15.42 -5.00
CA VAL A 38 -21.68 -14.63 -3.77
C VAL A 38 -21.40 -13.16 -4.06
N PHE A 39 -22.23 -12.26 -3.51
CA PHE A 39 -21.95 -10.83 -3.53
C PHE A 39 -22.42 -10.15 -2.23
N LYS A 40 -21.50 -9.95 -1.30
CA LYS A 40 -21.69 -9.37 0.03
C LYS A 40 -20.85 -8.08 0.20
N PRO A 41 -21.10 -7.01 -0.58
CA PRO A 41 -20.26 -5.81 -0.56
C PRO A 41 -20.29 -5.05 0.77
N LYS A 42 -21.37 -5.18 1.56
CA LYS A 42 -21.49 -4.53 2.88
C LYS A 42 -20.46 -5.09 3.87
N VAL A 43 -20.26 -6.41 3.91
CA VAL A 43 -19.26 -7.06 4.76
C VAL A 43 -17.86 -6.54 4.42
N TRP A 44 -17.56 -6.40 3.13
CA TRP A 44 -16.30 -5.83 2.67
C TRP A 44 -16.11 -4.38 3.11
N SER A 45 -17.11 -3.52 2.94
CA SER A 45 -17.00 -2.11 3.35
C SER A 45 -16.86 -1.97 4.86
N SER A 46 -17.52 -2.82 5.64
CA SER A 46 -17.36 -2.85 7.10
C SER A 46 -15.95 -3.25 7.51
N ALA A 47 -15.37 -4.26 6.86
CA ALA A 47 -14.02 -4.74 7.19
C ALA A 47 -12.90 -3.77 6.78
N PHE A 48 -13.03 -3.08 5.63
CA PHE A 48 -11.92 -2.30 5.05
C PHE A 48 -12.21 -0.81 4.86
N GLY A 49 -13.38 -0.32 5.29
CA GLY A 49 -13.79 1.08 5.17
C GLY A 49 -13.92 1.59 3.73
N LYS A 50 -13.98 0.69 2.73
CA LYS A 50 -14.00 1.06 1.30
C LYS A 50 -14.84 0.10 0.48
N SER A 51 -15.58 0.61 -0.50
CA SER A 51 -16.37 -0.21 -1.42
C SER A 51 -15.53 -1.08 -2.35
N LEU A 52 -16.08 -2.23 -2.76
CA LEU A 52 -15.46 -3.10 -3.76
C LEU A 52 -15.40 -2.43 -5.13
N LYS A 53 -14.21 -2.40 -5.73
CA LYS A 53 -14.03 -1.89 -7.09
C LYS A 53 -14.54 -2.90 -8.13
N ARG A 54 -15.12 -2.41 -9.22
CA ARG A 54 -15.61 -3.24 -10.34
C ARG A 54 -14.52 -4.15 -10.94
N SER A 55 -13.27 -3.70 -10.94
CA SER A 55 -12.12 -4.46 -11.47
C SER A 55 -11.74 -5.68 -10.64
N ILE A 56 -12.26 -5.83 -9.41
CA ILE A 56 -12.07 -7.00 -8.56
C ILE A 56 -13.17 -7.99 -8.91
N ILE A 57 -12.82 -9.15 -9.46
CA ILE A 57 -13.79 -10.17 -9.90
C ILE A 57 -14.10 -11.19 -8.80
N GLU A 58 -13.15 -11.38 -7.88
CA GLU A 58 -13.31 -12.20 -6.68
C GLU A 58 -12.68 -11.48 -5.49
N ALA A 59 -13.34 -11.54 -4.34
CA ALA A 59 -12.85 -10.92 -3.11
C ALA A 59 -13.18 -11.82 -1.92
N LYS A 60 -12.17 -12.04 -1.09
CA LYS A 60 -12.25 -12.79 0.15
C LYS A 60 -11.62 -11.99 1.29
N ILE A 61 -12.06 -12.27 2.51
CA ILE A 61 -11.52 -11.72 3.75
C ILE A 61 -10.84 -12.88 4.47
N ILE A 62 -9.54 -12.76 4.69
CA ILE A 62 -8.79 -13.68 5.54
C ILE A 62 -8.86 -13.12 6.96
N HIS A 63 -9.35 -13.91 7.90
CA HIS A 63 -9.30 -13.62 9.32
C HIS A 63 -8.15 -14.42 9.93
N THR A 64 -7.28 -13.75 10.70
CA THR A 64 -6.10 -14.36 11.33
C THR A 64 -6.34 -14.61 12.82
N HIS A 65 -5.57 -15.51 13.43
CA HIS A 65 -5.55 -15.69 14.89
C HIS A 65 -5.25 -14.41 15.70
N LEU A 66 -4.53 -13.42 15.13
CA LEU A 66 -4.26 -12.11 15.75
C LEU A 66 -5.43 -11.10 15.66
N GLY A 67 -6.61 -11.54 15.20
CA GLY A 67 -7.78 -10.68 14.99
C GLY A 67 -7.65 -9.70 13.80
N LEU A 68 -6.64 -9.87 12.94
CA LEU A 68 -6.50 -9.08 11.72
C LEU A 68 -7.45 -9.59 10.63
N THR A 69 -7.87 -8.65 9.78
CA THR A 69 -8.50 -8.95 8.50
C THR A 69 -7.60 -8.54 7.35
N LEU A 70 -7.32 -9.47 6.44
CA LEU A 70 -6.54 -9.23 5.23
C LEU A 70 -7.40 -9.41 3.99
N PRO A 71 -7.38 -8.46 3.05
CA PRO A 71 -8.08 -8.63 1.80
C PRO A 71 -7.31 -9.56 0.85
N LEU A 72 -8.01 -10.54 0.29
CA LEU A 72 -7.53 -11.37 -0.81
C LEU A 72 -8.38 -11.07 -2.06
N LYS A 73 -7.73 -10.63 -3.14
CA LYS A 73 -8.42 -10.11 -4.34
C LYS A 73 -7.95 -10.81 -5.60
N THR A 74 -8.88 -11.17 -6.48
CA THR A 74 -8.59 -11.52 -7.88
C THR A 74 -9.06 -10.37 -8.77
N PHE A 75 -8.17 -9.87 -9.63
CA PHE A 75 -8.50 -8.77 -10.55
C PHE A 75 -8.82 -9.30 -11.94
N ALA A 76 -9.73 -8.62 -12.65
CA ALA A 76 -10.11 -8.96 -14.03
C ALA A 76 -8.91 -9.03 -14.99
N VAL A 77 -7.90 -8.18 -14.78
CA VAL A 77 -6.69 -8.11 -15.61
C VAL A 77 -5.67 -9.22 -15.32
N THR A 78 -5.81 -9.91 -14.20
CA THR A 78 -4.94 -11.03 -13.79
C THR A 78 -5.79 -12.13 -13.14
N PRO A 79 -6.69 -12.78 -13.90
CA PRO A 79 -7.72 -13.64 -13.33
C PRO A 79 -7.15 -14.95 -12.75
N LYS A 80 -5.92 -15.31 -13.09
CA LYS A 80 -5.22 -16.50 -12.57
C LYS A 80 -4.46 -16.25 -11.27
N SER A 81 -4.40 -15.00 -10.80
CA SER A 81 -3.61 -14.66 -9.62
C SER A 81 -4.45 -13.92 -8.60
N GLN A 82 -4.26 -14.29 -7.34
CA GLN A 82 -4.81 -13.58 -6.20
C GLN A 82 -3.75 -12.64 -5.64
N THR A 83 -4.20 -11.58 -4.98
CA THR A 83 -3.35 -10.57 -4.35
C THR A 83 -3.79 -10.38 -2.90
N VAL A 84 -2.86 -10.58 -1.98
CA VAL A 84 -3.00 -10.19 -0.57
C VAL A 84 -2.41 -8.79 -0.40
N GLU A 85 -3.05 -7.95 0.41
CA GLU A 85 -2.61 -6.58 0.70
C GLU A 85 -2.39 -6.43 2.21
N PHE A 86 -1.13 -6.21 2.59
CA PHE A 86 -0.73 -5.79 3.93
C PHE A 86 -0.70 -4.27 3.94
N ALA A 87 -1.69 -3.64 4.57
CA ALA A 87 -1.83 -2.17 4.55
C ALA A 87 -1.83 -1.57 5.95
N GLY A 88 -0.93 -0.59 6.14
CA GLY A 88 -0.81 0.21 7.34
C GLY A 88 0.22 -0.31 8.35
N PHE A 89 1.40 -0.75 7.89
CA PHE A 89 2.53 -1.10 8.77
C PHE A 89 2.95 0.06 9.67
N HIS A 90 2.75 1.31 9.23
CA HIS A 90 2.96 2.50 10.05
C HIS A 90 1.62 3.19 10.34
N GLY A 91 0.70 2.40 10.91
CA GLY A 91 -0.58 2.85 11.45
C GLY A 91 -0.46 3.53 12.82
N TYR A 92 0.61 3.27 13.58
CA TYR A 92 0.85 3.75 14.94
C TYR A 92 -0.19 3.27 15.95
N ASN A 93 -0.57 1.99 15.82
CA ASN A 93 -1.50 1.31 16.72
C ASN A 93 -1.17 -0.19 16.78
N GLU A 94 -1.78 -0.88 17.72
CA GLU A 94 -1.63 -2.33 17.94
C GLU A 94 -1.87 -3.14 16.64
N ARG A 95 -2.89 -2.78 15.85
CA ARG A 95 -3.15 -3.42 14.55
C ARG A 95 -1.93 -3.38 13.63
N SER A 96 -1.16 -2.28 13.60
CA SER A 96 0.03 -2.18 12.76
C SER A 96 1.19 -3.05 13.24
N GLU A 97 1.29 -3.28 14.54
CA GLU A 97 2.28 -4.18 15.15
C GLU A 97 1.93 -5.64 14.84
N HIS A 98 0.68 -6.05 15.08
CA HIS A 98 0.19 -7.37 14.69
C HIS A 98 0.35 -7.63 13.18
N LEU A 99 0.09 -6.62 12.34
CA LEU A 99 0.26 -6.75 10.89
C LEU A 99 1.73 -7.01 10.50
N MET A 100 2.67 -6.35 11.18
CA MET A 100 4.10 -6.58 10.96
C MET A 100 4.52 -7.98 11.42
N GLN A 101 4.12 -8.37 12.63
CA GLN A 101 4.36 -9.71 13.17
C GLN A 101 3.85 -10.77 12.19
N HIS A 102 2.62 -10.60 11.71
CA HIS A 102 2.00 -11.54 10.79
C HIS A 102 2.73 -11.65 9.45
N LEU A 103 3.25 -10.53 8.91
CA LEU A 103 4.10 -10.60 7.72
C LEU A 103 5.39 -11.39 7.99
N GLN A 104 6.00 -11.26 9.18
CA GLN A 104 7.21 -12.01 9.53
C GLN A 104 6.93 -13.52 9.65
N GLU A 105 5.78 -13.91 10.23
CA GLU A 105 5.34 -15.31 10.30
C GLU A 105 5.22 -15.94 8.91
N LEU A 106 4.66 -15.21 7.94
CA LEU A 106 4.49 -15.67 6.57
C LEU A 106 5.74 -15.54 5.69
N LYS A 107 6.81 -14.88 6.18
CA LYS A 107 7.94 -14.41 5.34
C LYS A 107 8.58 -15.52 4.52
N SER A 108 8.80 -16.69 5.12
CA SER A 108 9.41 -17.86 4.46
C SER A 108 8.56 -18.40 3.30
N GLN A 109 7.25 -18.42 3.48
CA GLN A 109 6.29 -18.89 2.47
C GLN A 109 6.11 -17.87 1.34
N LEU A 110 6.34 -16.58 1.63
CA LEU A 110 6.16 -15.48 0.69
C LEU A 110 7.37 -15.22 -0.22
N LEU A 111 8.53 -15.84 0.03
CA LEU A 111 9.80 -15.53 -0.66
C LEU A 111 9.69 -15.49 -2.20
N ASN A 112 8.98 -16.45 -2.80
CA ASN A 112 8.82 -16.56 -4.25
C ASN A 112 7.54 -15.92 -4.78
N VAL A 113 6.86 -15.11 -3.96
CA VAL A 113 5.64 -14.40 -4.35
C VAL A 113 5.99 -13.06 -4.99
N ARG A 114 5.26 -12.70 -6.04
CA ARG A 114 5.52 -11.47 -6.80
C ARG A 114 5.05 -10.24 -6.04
N VAL A 115 5.92 -9.24 -5.93
CA VAL A 115 5.58 -7.91 -5.43
C VAL A 115 4.83 -7.12 -6.51
N THR A 116 3.62 -6.66 -6.17
CA THR A 116 2.76 -5.90 -7.09
C THR A 116 2.51 -4.47 -6.66
N ARG A 117 2.80 -4.13 -5.40
CA ARG A 117 2.76 -2.77 -4.88
C ARG A 117 3.62 -2.63 -3.64
N ILE A 118 4.32 -1.50 -3.51
CA ILE A 118 4.95 -1.07 -2.24
C ILE A 118 4.60 0.40 -2.05
N ASP A 119 4.08 0.74 -0.88
CA ASP A 119 3.83 2.13 -0.50
C ASP A 119 4.92 2.57 0.49
N ILE A 120 5.66 3.63 0.15
CA ILE A 120 6.72 4.20 0.97
C ILE A 120 6.23 5.47 1.64
N ALA A 121 6.23 5.50 2.97
CA ALA A 121 5.85 6.64 3.80
C ALA A 121 7.06 7.42 4.32
N ILE A 122 6.94 8.74 4.29
CA ILE A 122 7.88 9.68 4.91
C ILE A 122 7.06 10.63 5.78
N ASP A 123 7.27 10.53 7.08
CA ASP A 123 6.50 11.28 8.06
C ASP A 123 7.25 12.53 8.56
N TYR A 124 6.46 13.58 8.79
CA TYR A 124 6.90 14.87 9.30
C TYR A 124 6.04 15.26 10.48
N GLU A 125 6.66 15.48 11.63
CA GLU A 125 6.04 16.18 12.75
C GLU A 125 5.74 17.62 12.32
N GLY A 126 4.48 18.04 12.46
CA GLY A 126 4.03 19.29 11.86
C GLY A 126 3.98 19.22 10.33
N LYS A 127 4.54 20.21 9.62
CA LYS A 127 4.32 20.38 8.17
C LYS A 127 5.47 19.82 7.31
N ILE A 128 5.14 19.35 6.11
CA ILE A 128 6.15 18.99 5.09
C ILE A 128 6.92 20.26 4.68
N PRO A 129 8.27 20.22 4.63
CA PRO A 129 9.08 21.39 4.29
C PRO A 129 8.72 22.02 2.95
N LYS A 130 8.65 23.37 2.92
CA LYS A 130 8.29 24.14 1.73
C LYS A 130 9.11 23.76 0.50
N ARG A 131 10.43 23.57 0.65
CA ARG A 131 11.33 23.17 -0.45
C ARG A 131 10.95 21.83 -1.09
N VAL A 132 10.50 20.86 -0.30
CA VAL A 132 10.01 19.56 -0.80
C VAL A 132 8.72 19.78 -1.58
N MET A 133 7.79 20.56 -1.02
CA MET A 133 6.52 20.91 -1.65
C MET A 133 6.69 21.65 -2.97
N ASP A 134 7.58 22.64 -3.01
CA ASP A 134 7.87 23.44 -4.21
C ASP A 134 8.46 22.54 -5.30
N THR A 135 9.34 21.61 -4.94
CA THR A 135 9.92 20.64 -5.90
C THR A 135 8.85 19.71 -6.47
N ILE A 136 7.97 19.16 -5.63
CA ILE A 136 6.86 18.31 -6.09
C ILE A 136 5.98 19.11 -7.06
N LYS A 137 5.53 20.30 -6.64
CA LYS A 137 4.61 21.15 -7.42
C LYS A 137 5.20 21.61 -8.75
N LYS A 138 6.51 21.86 -8.80
CA LYS A 138 7.23 22.27 -10.03
C LYS A 138 7.07 21.25 -11.16
N TYR A 139 7.11 19.96 -10.85
CA TYR A 139 7.03 18.89 -11.85
C TYR A 139 5.66 18.21 -11.92
N ARG A 140 4.85 18.37 -10.88
CA ARG A 140 3.53 17.74 -10.70
C ARG A 140 2.57 18.79 -10.15
N PRO A 141 2.07 19.71 -11.00
CA PRO A 141 1.11 20.70 -10.54
C PRO A 141 -0.08 20.00 -9.90
N ARG A 142 -0.66 20.60 -8.85
CA ARG A 142 -1.78 20.00 -8.13
C ARG A 142 -2.90 19.75 -9.14
N THR A 143 -3.25 18.48 -9.32
CA THR A 143 -4.36 18.09 -10.17
C THR A 143 -5.57 17.98 -9.26
N TYR A 144 -6.47 18.96 -9.36
CA TYR A 144 -7.69 19.06 -8.57
C TYR A 144 -8.75 18.04 -9.01
N ASP A 145 -8.36 16.77 -9.17
CA ASP A 145 -9.26 15.71 -9.62
C ASP A 145 -9.32 14.65 -8.51
N GLY A 146 -10.23 14.88 -7.57
CA GLY A 146 -10.48 14.02 -6.41
C GLY A 146 -9.95 14.62 -5.12
N VAL A 147 -10.55 15.72 -4.66
CA VAL A 147 -10.70 15.88 -3.21
C VAL A 147 -11.69 14.79 -2.84
N ASP A 148 -11.18 13.66 -2.35
CA ASP A 148 -12.03 12.75 -1.61
C ASP A 148 -12.38 13.54 -0.35
N HIS A 149 -13.51 14.26 -0.35
CA HIS A 149 -13.84 15.25 0.68
C HIS A 149 -13.93 14.61 2.08
N GLU A 150 -13.98 13.29 2.16
CA GLU A 150 -13.94 12.48 3.38
C GLU A 150 -12.50 12.11 3.82
N LEU A 151 -11.52 12.10 2.91
CA LEU A 151 -10.14 11.71 3.17
C LEU A 151 -9.21 12.88 2.79
N ASN A 152 -8.65 13.57 3.78
CA ASN A 152 -7.69 14.69 3.69
C ASN A 152 -6.38 14.37 2.90
N THR A 153 -6.48 13.89 1.67
CA THR A 153 -5.39 13.36 0.83
C THR A 153 -5.33 14.11 -0.48
N THR A 154 -4.15 14.64 -0.81
CA THR A 154 -3.86 15.32 -2.07
C THR A 154 -2.92 14.48 -2.91
N TYR A 155 -3.30 14.18 -4.15
CA TYR A 155 -2.46 13.50 -5.13
C TYR A 155 -1.70 14.50 -6.02
N TYR A 156 -0.45 14.17 -6.35
CA TYR A 156 0.41 14.96 -7.24
C TYR A 156 0.77 14.14 -8.47
N LYS A 157 0.32 14.60 -9.64
CA LYS A 157 0.49 13.89 -10.92
C LYS A 157 1.04 14.83 -11.99
N THR A 158 1.88 14.30 -12.86
CA THR A 158 2.21 14.93 -14.15
C THR A 158 0.99 14.87 -15.09
N PRO A 159 0.94 15.70 -16.15
CA PRO A 159 -0.12 15.62 -17.15
C PRO A 159 -0.27 14.23 -17.80
N LYS A 160 0.84 13.50 -17.99
CA LYS A 160 0.83 12.13 -18.52
C LYS A 160 0.22 11.14 -17.53
N GLU A 161 0.58 11.26 -16.24
CA GLU A 161 0.07 10.40 -15.16
C GLU A 161 -1.43 10.60 -14.89
N LYS A 162 -2.03 11.75 -15.26
CA LYS A 162 -3.49 11.97 -15.16
C LYS A 162 -4.28 10.93 -15.94
N LYS A 163 -3.82 10.57 -17.14
CA LYS A 163 -4.51 9.60 -18.01
C LYS A 163 -4.26 8.18 -17.54
N VAL A 164 -2.98 7.83 -17.42
CA VAL A 164 -2.55 6.48 -17.04
C VAL A 164 -1.31 6.60 -16.17
N ASN A 165 -1.39 6.09 -14.93
CA ASN A 165 -0.25 5.98 -14.05
C ASN A 165 -0.07 4.57 -13.53
N GLN A 166 0.76 3.79 -14.22
CA GLN A 166 1.02 2.40 -13.86
C GLN A 166 2.26 2.23 -12.99
N LYS A 167 3.05 3.29 -12.74
CA LYS A 167 4.38 3.17 -12.09
C LYS A 167 4.40 3.67 -10.67
N MET A 168 3.94 4.90 -10.41
CA MET A 168 4.15 5.52 -9.09
C MET A 168 3.16 6.67 -8.86
N ASP A 169 2.33 6.61 -7.82
CA ASP A 169 1.59 7.80 -7.36
C ASP A 169 2.33 8.50 -6.21
N ILE A 170 2.09 9.80 -6.06
CA ILE A 170 2.56 10.59 -4.93
C ILE A 170 1.35 11.20 -4.25
N LYS A 171 1.20 10.99 -2.95
CA LYS A 171 0.11 11.56 -2.16
C LYS A 171 0.61 12.17 -0.86
N ILE A 172 -0.11 13.17 -0.39
CA ILE A 172 0.14 13.85 0.88
C ILE A 172 -1.16 13.91 1.66
N TYR A 173 -1.11 13.60 2.95
CA TYR A 173 -2.28 13.69 3.82
C TYR A 173 -1.91 14.01 5.26
N ASN A 174 -2.91 14.48 6.01
CA ASN A 174 -2.81 14.64 7.45
C ASN A 174 -2.97 13.25 8.11
N LYS A 175 -1.85 12.69 8.57
CA LYS A 175 -1.80 11.36 9.19
C LYS A 175 -2.38 11.39 10.60
N GLN A 176 -2.26 12.51 11.31
CA GLN A 176 -2.91 12.71 12.61
C GLN A 176 -4.42 12.47 12.49
N VAL A 177 -5.08 13.15 11.56
CA VAL A 177 -6.54 12.99 11.35
C VAL A 177 -6.88 11.59 10.86
N GLN A 178 -6.09 11.05 9.93
CA GLN A 178 -6.37 9.72 9.36
C GLN A 178 -6.22 8.58 10.37
N ALA A 179 -5.29 8.68 11.32
CA ALA A 179 -4.98 7.63 12.29
C ALA A 179 -5.45 7.95 13.72
N GLY A 180 -6.08 9.11 13.95
CA GLY A 180 -6.56 9.51 15.29
C GLY A 180 -5.42 9.78 16.29
N LEU A 181 -4.30 10.35 15.83
CA LEU A 181 -3.14 10.62 16.69
C LEU A 181 -3.35 11.88 17.55
N ASP A 182 -2.75 11.90 18.73
CA ASP A 182 -2.73 13.03 19.66
C ASP A 182 -1.66 14.08 19.34
N TYR A 183 -0.76 13.80 18.39
CA TYR A 183 0.28 14.73 17.92
C TYR A 183 0.19 15.01 16.40
N PRO A 184 0.66 16.19 15.94
CA PRO A 184 0.59 16.57 14.53
C PRO A 184 1.56 15.78 13.66
N LEU A 185 1.02 15.03 12.70
CA LEU A 185 1.80 14.21 11.77
C LEU A 185 1.25 14.35 10.34
N TYR A 186 2.13 14.73 9.40
CA TYR A 186 1.83 14.71 7.97
C TYR A 186 2.66 13.66 7.26
N ARG A 187 2.02 12.95 6.33
CA ARG A 187 2.66 11.90 5.54
C ARG A 187 2.80 12.32 4.09
N LEU A 188 4.01 12.17 3.57
CA LEU A 188 4.31 12.12 2.14
C LEU A 188 4.48 10.64 1.76
N GLU A 189 3.62 10.13 0.88
CA GLU A 189 3.62 8.72 0.50
C GLU A 189 3.83 8.52 -1.01
N PHE A 190 4.66 7.54 -1.35
CA PHE A 190 4.95 7.10 -2.71
C PHE A 190 4.41 5.70 -2.92
N VAL A 191 3.43 5.56 -3.82
CA VAL A 191 2.78 4.29 -4.13
C VAL A 191 3.41 3.70 -5.39
N PHE A 192 4.38 2.81 -5.24
CA PHE A 192 5.02 2.12 -6.36
C PHE A 192 4.19 0.90 -6.79
N LYS A 193 3.83 0.83 -8.07
CA LYS A 193 2.91 -0.17 -8.63
C LYS A 193 3.64 -1.25 -9.42
N GLY A 194 2.97 -2.36 -9.73
CA GLY A 194 3.58 -3.55 -10.33
C GLY A 194 4.46 -3.30 -11.57
N SER A 195 4.09 -2.36 -12.45
CA SER A 195 4.90 -2.04 -13.63
C SER A 195 6.27 -1.41 -13.29
N TYR A 196 6.44 -0.89 -12.07
CA TYR A 196 7.70 -0.37 -11.57
C TYR A 196 8.73 -1.49 -11.32
N PHE A 197 8.26 -2.67 -10.90
CA PHE A 197 9.08 -3.72 -10.31
C PHE A 197 9.53 -4.82 -11.27
N LYS A 198 9.07 -4.83 -12.53
CA LYS A 198 9.49 -5.82 -13.55
C LYS A 198 9.50 -7.29 -13.04
N LYS A 199 8.41 -7.74 -12.39
CA LYS A 199 8.27 -9.10 -11.81
C LYS A 199 9.17 -9.40 -10.59
N LEU A 200 9.53 -8.38 -9.81
CA LEU A 200 10.23 -8.54 -8.52
C LEU A 200 9.54 -9.58 -7.62
N LEU A 201 10.34 -10.48 -7.04
CA LEU A 201 9.91 -11.43 -6.02
C LEU A 201 10.18 -10.87 -4.63
N PHE A 202 9.43 -11.34 -3.63
CA PHE A 202 9.54 -10.82 -2.26
C PHE A 202 10.93 -11.03 -1.65
N LYS A 203 11.58 -12.16 -1.91
CA LYS A 203 12.97 -12.42 -1.48
C LYS A 203 13.97 -11.38 -1.96
N ASP A 204 13.68 -10.71 -3.09
CA ASP A 204 14.56 -9.72 -3.72
C ASP A 204 14.10 -8.28 -3.43
N ILE A 205 13.14 -8.07 -2.52
CA ILE A 205 12.46 -6.78 -2.34
C ILE A 205 13.42 -5.61 -2.11
N GLU A 206 14.50 -5.84 -1.37
CA GLU A 206 15.49 -4.82 -1.03
C GLU A 206 16.27 -4.31 -2.24
N THR A 207 16.42 -5.13 -3.29
CA THR A 207 17.08 -4.73 -4.54
C THR A 207 16.35 -3.57 -5.23
N ALA A 208 15.05 -3.39 -4.95
CA ALA A 208 14.26 -2.29 -5.49
C ALA A 208 14.46 -0.97 -4.72
N TYR A 209 15.01 -0.99 -3.49
CA TYR A 209 15.06 0.17 -2.61
C TYR A 209 15.87 1.30 -3.22
N GLN A 210 17.07 1.01 -3.74
CA GLN A 210 17.93 2.03 -4.33
C GLN A 210 17.24 2.76 -5.50
N LYS A 211 16.45 2.03 -6.30
CA LYS A 211 15.69 2.60 -7.41
C LYS A 211 14.53 3.48 -6.91
N MET A 212 13.82 3.04 -5.86
CA MET A 212 12.76 3.81 -5.22
C MET A 212 13.30 5.08 -4.58
N GLU A 213 14.40 5.00 -3.82
CA GLU A 213 15.10 6.14 -3.22
C GLU A 213 15.50 7.18 -4.28
N LYS A 214 16.05 6.74 -5.43
CA LYS A 214 16.35 7.62 -6.58
C LYS A 214 15.10 8.28 -7.14
N SER A 215 13.98 7.56 -7.21
CA SER A 215 12.71 8.08 -7.71
C SER A 215 12.12 9.13 -6.77
N ILE A 216 12.18 8.90 -5.46
CA ILE A 216 11.79 9.85 -4.41
C ILE A 216 12.66 11.10 -4.50
N LYS A 217 13.99 10.95 -4.59
CA LYS A 217 14.92 12.08 -4.74
C LYS A 217 14.62 12.90 -5.98
N LYS A 218 14.35 12.26 -7.12
CA LYS A 218 13.96 12.96 -8.36
C LYS A 218 12.65 13.73 -8.21
N ALA A 219 11.69 13.18 -7.44
CA ALA A 219 10.38 13.80 -7.27
C ALA A 219 10.36 14.95 -6.24
N THR A 220 11.28 14.95 -5.28
CA THR A 220 11.21 15.81 -4.08
C THR A 220 12.47 16.62 -3.78
N GLY A 221 13.60 16.25 -4.40
CA GLY A 221 14.93 16.72 -3.99
C GLY A 221 15.45 16.09 -2.69
N LEU A 222 14.68 15.24 -2.03
CA LEU A 222 15.01 14.64 -0.74
C LEU A 222 15.82 13.35 -0.91
N SER A 223 16.95 13.26 -0.22
CA SER A 223 17.66 11.98 -0.09
C SER A 223 17.06 11.20 1.08
N VAL A 224 16.57 10.00 0.81
CA VAL A 224 15.94 9.13 1.80
C VAL A 224 16.66 7.80 1.92
N LYS A 225 16.45 7.11 3.04
CA LYS A 225 16.84 5.73 3.23
C LYS A 225 15.61 4.90 3.62
N ILE A 226 15.27 3.90 2.80
CA ILE A 226 14.15 3.00 3.08
C ILE A 226 14.59 2.00 4.16
N GLN A 227 13.78 1.85 5.19
CA GLN A 227 13.95 0.80 6.20
C GLN A 227 13.44 -0.53 5.66
N SER A 228 14.23 -1.59 5.87
CA SER A 228 13.85 -2.96 5.56
C SER A 228 12.70 -3.45 6.43
N ILE A 229 11.99 -4.46 5.92
CA ILE A 229 10.90 -5.17 6.60
C ILE A 229 11.38 -6.48 7.19
#